data_AF-A0A970LJF8-F1
#
_entry.id   AF-A0A970LJF8-F1
#
_cell.length_a   1.000
_cell.length_b   1.000
_cell.length_c   1.000
_cell.angle_alpha   90.00
_cell.angle_beta   90.00
_cell.angle_gamma   90.00
#
_symmetry.space_group_name_H-M   'P 1'
#
loop_
_entity.id
_entity.type
_entity.pdbx_description
1 polymer ?
#
loop_
_entity_poly.entity_id
_entity_poly.type
_entity_poly.pdbx_seq_one_letter_code
_entity_poly.pdbx_strand_id
1 'polypeptide(L)'
;IEATPQIAPYKVEPELNNITNKEMFRLSLEAEKLLIENGFVVVPGEHREFFSLYEANSYEPVPSFITTDSMLHNYHLFFSHLLRVIEKEKLYEELKELTKSMITESENQYEALKGTEWENAALRNLGFFAVAGRLLNLNAIVPKEIKREVDQELSLIKSHEGIKISPLMSLGQDTNMLNTPMEDYSQYIPRGHYDDDETLRTYFKTMMWYGRITFRLKDVDETKSAALITLALGKDDNLKRWDRIYQPTCFFVGKSDDLSYPQYRDILENVYDSEFDLKELAENNDKWQNFLKKAAELEPPMINSIPIFDESIQPDRESEIKGFRFMGQRFTLDASIFQRLVYREVKENEEGNRRMLPKALDIPAAFGSEEAYSILKDLGETNYKGYPENMEKLQSHIKSANEETWTQNLYWSWLYTLKTLTGIKEEGYPSFMQNKAWQRKDLCTFLSSGTELKHDTILYTKQVYAEMGGGMPGVDDRGYVEPNPKLYARLAALINMTKEGLSSRQLI
;
A
#
# COMPACT_ATOMS: atom_id res chain seq x y z
N ILE A 1 20.00 11.36 0.57
CA ILE A 1 21.23 11.72 1.32
C ILE A 1 22.17 10.54 1.32
N GLU A 2 23.44 10.78 1.04
CA GLU A 2 24.52 9.90 1.48
C GLU A 2 25.11 10.49 2.76
N ALA A 3 25.45 9.65 3.72
CA ALA A 3 26.15 10.06 4.92
C ALA A 3 27.30 9.10 5.18
N THR A 4 28.44 9.68 5.54
CA THR A 4 29.62 8.95 5.98
C THR A 4 29.68 9.10 7.50
N PRO A 5 29.57 8.02 8.29
CA PRO A 5 29.83 8.09 9.73
C PRO A 5 31.27 8.57 9.97
N GLN A 6 31.43 9.58 10.83
CA GLN A 6 32.74 10.17 11.17
C GLN A 6 33.06 10.16 12.67
N ILE A 7 32.17 9.58 13.50
CA ILE A 7 32.44 9.39 14.93
C ILE A 7 33.51 8.30 15.07
N ALA A 8 34.58 8.61 15.79
CA ALA A 8 35.64 7.65 16.09
C ALA A 8 35.09 6.53 16.99
N PRO A 9 35.54 5.27 16.84
CA PRO A 9 35.14 4.19 17.73
C PRO A 9 35.47 4.53 19.18
N TYR A 10 34.47 4.51 20.04
CA TYR A 10 34.62 4.59 21.49
C TYR A 10 34.13 3.27 22.11
N LYS A 11 34.52 3.03 23.36
CA LYS A 11 34.01 1.95 24.20
C LYS A 11 33.61 2.52 25.54
N VAL A 12 32.56 1.98 26.12
CA VAL A 12 32.23 2.21 27.52
C VAL A 12 33.31 1.53 28.38
N GLU A 13 33.85 2.25 29.36
CA GLU A 13 34.82 1.68 30.32
C GLU A 13 34.11 0.71 31.28
N PRO A 14 34.76 -0.37 31.76
CA PRO A 14 34.13 -1.35 32.64
C PRO A 14 33.51 -0.76 33.92
N GLU A 15 34.06 0.34 34.42
CA GLU A 15 33.59 1.08 35.60
C GLU A 15 32.64 2.25 35.25
N LEU A 16 32.23 2.37 33.98
CA LEU A 16 31.39 3.44 33.42
C LEU A 16 31.96 4.86 33.63
N ASN A 17 33.26 5.01 33.88
CA ASN A 17 33.87 6.29 34.25
C ASN A 17 33.89 7.33 33.11
N ASN A 18 33.66 6.89 31.87
CA ASN A 18 33.54 7.74 30.69
C ASN A 18 32.08 8.00 30.25
N ILE A 19 31.08 7.74 31.10
CA ILE A 19 29.65 8.03 30.85
C ILE A 19 29.13 9.22 31.68
N THR A 20 28.67 10.25 30.99
CA THR A 20 27.99 11.48 31.44
C THR A 20 28.17 11.84 32.92
N ASN A 21 27.16 12.02 33.79
CA ASN A 21 25.70 11.73 33.82
C ASN A 21 25.19 10.35 34.30
N LYS A 22 26.05 9.34 34.53
CA LYS A 22 25.60 8.01 34.99
C LYS A 22 24.76 8.02 36.29
N GLU A 23 25.08 8.94 37.21
CA GLU A 23 24.43 9.07 38.54
C GLU A 23 22.94 9.45 38.47
N MET A 24 22.44 9.86 37.30
CA MET A 24 21.01 10.15 37.07
C MET A 24 20.17 8.88 36.87
N PHE A 25 20.82 7.71 36.67
CA PHE A 25 20.17 6.45 36.33
C PHE A 25 20.44 5.37 37.37
N ARG A 26 19.47 4.47 37.58
CA ARG A 26 19.65 3.24 38.34
C ARG A 26 19.61 2.05 37.39
N LEU A 27 20.78 1.56 37.00
CA LEU A 27 20.92 0.40 36.13
C LEU A 27 20.92 -0.90 36.95
N SER A 28 20.48 -1.99 36.33
CA SER A 28 20.69 -3.35 36.87
C SER A 28 22.06 -3.87 36.40
N LEU A 29 22.62 -4.86 37.10
CA LEU A 29 23.91 -5.47 36.72
C LEU A 29 23.92 -5.99 35.26
N GLU A 30 22.79 -6.51 34.78
CA GLU A 30 22.67 -6.95 33.38
C GLU A 30 22.61 -5.75 32.41
N ALA A 31 21.95 -4.65 32.80
CA ALA A 31 21.91 -3.44 31.98
C ALA A 31 23.27 -2.72 31.92
N GLU A 32 24.02 -2.69 33.02
CA GLU A 32 25.41 -2.20 33.06
C GLU A 32 26.31 -3.03 32.15
N LYS A 33 26.23 -4.36 32.26
CA LYS A 33 26.98 -5.30 31.40
C LYS A 33 26.67 -5.07 29.92
N LEU A 34 25.39 -4.99 29.54
CA LEU A 34 24.98 -4.73 28.16
C LEU A 34 25.44 -3.35 27.67
N LEU A 35 25.44 -2.33 28.52
CA LEU A 35 25.94 -0.99 28.19
C LEU A 35 27.46 -0.98 27.96
N ILE A 36 28.23 -1.74 28.76
CA ILE A 36 29.68 -1.94 28.57
C ILE A 36 29.97 -2.68 27.25
N GLU A 37 29.21 -3.75 26.98
CA GLU A 37 29.41 -4.63 25.83
C GLU A 37 29.03 -3.96 24.50
N ASN A 38 27.87 -3.29 24.46
CA ASN A 38 27.27 -2.78 23.22
C ASN A 38 27.41 -1.27 23.02
N GLY A 39 27.77 -0.52 24.06
CA GLY A 39 27.74 0.95 24.06
C GLY A 39 26.32 1.56 24.14
N PHE A 40 25.29 0.73 24.27
CA PHE A 40 23.90 1.12 24.54
C PHE A 40 23.17 0.00 25.28
N VAL A 41 22.01 0.31 25.88
CA VAL A 41 21.11 -0.67 26.48
C VAL A 41 19.66 -0.22 26.33
N VAL A 42 18.73 -1.16 26.18
CA VAL A 42 17.29 -0.90 26.20
C VAL A 42 16.72 -1.40 27.52
N VAL A 43 16.00 -0.54 28.24
CA VAL A 43 15.36 -0.85 29.52
C VAL A 43 13.86 -0.58 29.45
N PRO A 44 13.00 -1.23 30.25
CA PRO A 44 11.58 -0.93 30.31
C PRO A 44 11.32 0.53 30.70
N GLY A 45 10.45 1.22 29.98
CA GLY A 45 10.01 2.59 30.27
C GLY A 45 8.52 2.64 30.64
N GLU A 46 8.13 3.69 31.38
CA GLU A 46 6.74 3.89 31.82
C GLU A 46 5.92 4.82 30.90
N HIS A 47 6.59 5.54 29.98
CA HIS A 47 5.95 6.47 29.06
C HIS A 47 5.24 5.75 27.92
N ARG A 48 4.05 6.22 27.55
CA ARG A 48 3.27 5.69 26.42
C ARG A 48 3.66 6.26 25.06
N GLU A 49 4.26 7.45 25.05
CA GLU A 49 4.55 8.23 23.85
C GLU A 49 5.93 8.89 23.95
N PHE A 50 6.63 9.03 22.81
CA PHE A 50 7.99 9.58 22.74
C PHE A 50 8.08 11.00 23.33
N PHE A 51 7.09 11.86 23.06
CA PHE A 51 7.13 13.25 23.51
C PHE A 51 7.11 13.36 25.05
N SER A 52 6.44 12.44 25.75
CA SER A 52 6.36 12.47 27.22
C SER A 52 7.70 12.13 27.88
N LEU A 53 8.51 11.29 27.24
CA LEU A 53 9.89 11.02 27.66
C LEU A 53 10.78 12.24 27.38
N TYR A 54 10.67 12.85 26.20
CA TYR A 54 11.47 14.03 25.84
C TYR A 54 11.11 15.27 26.70
N GLU A 55 9.84 15.41 27.06
CA GLU A 55 9.36 16.40 28.01
C GLU A 55 9.95 16.16 29.41
N ALA A 56 9.83 14.95 29.97
CA ALA A 56 10.41 14.60 31.26
C ALA A 56 11.93 14.84 31.31
N ASN A 57 12.64 14.44 30.24
CA ASN A 57 14.06 14.71 30.06
C ASN A 57 14.41 16.20 30.12
N SER A 58 13.56 17.08 29.55
CA SER A 58 13.77 18.54 29.58
C SER A 58 13.57 19.17 30.97
N TYR A 59 12.73 18.55 31.83
CA TYR A 59 12.53 18.99 33.22
C TYR A 59 13.62 18.49 34.18
N GLU A 60 14.24 17.35 33.89
CA GLU A 60 15.26 16.67 34.73
C GLU A 60 16.70 16.80 34.16
N PRO A 61 17.01 17.88 33.39
CA PRO A 61 18.18 18.01 32.52
C PRO A 61 18.84 16.73 31.92
N VAL A 62 18.05 15.78 31.44
CA VAL A 62 18.56 14.56 30.78
C VAL A 62 18.74 14.81 29.28
N PRO A 63 19.93 14.57 28.70
CA PRO A 63 20.10 14.64 27.24
C PRO A 63 19.24 13.57 26.53
N SER A 64 18.25 14.01 25.75
CA SER A 64 17.37 13.09 25.01
C SER A 64 18.08 12.40 23.84
N PHE A 65 17.95 11.07 23.75
CA PHE A 65 18.28 10.32 22.54
C PHE A 65 17.06 10.26 21.63
N ILE A 66 17.11 10.96 20.48
CA ILE A 66 16.00 11.02 19.52
C ILE A 66 16.19 9.94 18.46
N THR A 67 15.43 8.85 18.61
CA THR A 67 15.44 7.68 17.74
C THR A 67 14.61 7.88 16.47
N THR A 68 14.92 7.13 15.42
CA THR A 68 14.27 7.24 14.11
C THR A 68 12.80 6.83 14.12
N ASP A 69 12.42 5.90 14.99
CA ASP A 69 11.04 5.47 15.21
C ASP A 69 10.14 6.63 15.66
N SER A 70 10.62 7.55 16.50
CA SER A 70 9.88 8.76 16.90
C SER A 70 9.52 9.65 15.70
N MET A 71 10.42 9.77 14.73
CA MET A 71 10.22 10.55 13.51
C MET A 71 9.31 9.82 12.50
N LEU A 72 9.45 8.50 12.38
CA LEU A 72 8.53 7.66 11.60
C LEU A 72 7.12 7.67 12.19
N HIS A 73 6.99 7.63 13.52
CA HIS A 73 5.72 7.71 14.24
C HIS A 73 5.03 9.05 13.99
N ASN A 74 5.75 10.18 14.07
CA ASN A 74 5.21 11.50 13.72
C ASN A 74 4.70 11.56 12.26
N TYR A 75 5.41 10.96 11.30
CA TYR A 75 4.92 10.84 9.93
C TYR A 75 3.69 9.93 9.82
N HIS A 76 3.66 8.81 10.55
CA HIS A 76 2.49 7.94 10.62
C HIS A 76 1.25 8.69 11.14
N LEU A 77 1.38 9.49 12.21
CA LEU A 77 0.30 10.32 12.73
C LEU A 77 -0.20 11.33 11.68
N PHE A 78 0.72 12.02 10.99
CA PHE A 78 0.38 12.94 9.90
C PHE A 78 -0.34 12.23 8.74
N PHE A 79 0.20 11.12 8.26
CA PHE A 79 -0.39 10.32 7.18
C PHE A 79 -1.77 9.78 7.55
N SER A 80 -1.92 9.23 8.77
CA SER A 80 -3.17 8.71 9.31
C SER A 80 -4.23 9.81 9.40
N HIS A 81 -3.87 10.99 9.92
CA HIS A 81 -4.76 12.15 9.96
C HIS A 81 -5.17 12.61 8.55
N LEU A 82 -4.22 12.68 7.62
CA LEU A 82 -4.42 13.19 6.26
C LEU A 82 -5.31 12.27 5.41
N LEU A 83 -5.04 10.96 5.45
CA LEU A 83 -5.87 9.94 4.82
C LEU A 83 -7.31 10.03 5.35
N ARG A 84 -7.47 10.02 6.68
CA ARG A 84 -8.75 10.16 7.38
C ARG A 84 -9.53 11.42 6.97
N VAL A 85 -8.86 12.57 6.86
CA VAL A 85 -9.49 13.84 6.43
C VAL A 85 -9.94 13.76 4.97
N ILE A 86 -9.10 13.27 4.07
CA ILE A 86 -9.45 13.18 2.64
C ILE A 86 -10.58 12.18 2.39
N GLU A 87 -10.54 11.02 3.04
CA GLU A 87 -11.59 10.01 2.94
C GLU A 87 -12.94 10.57 3.44
N LYS A 88 -12.94 11.24 4.60
CA LYS A 88 -14.15 11.81 5.20
C LYS A 88 -14.68 13.04 4.46
N GLU A 89 -13.83 13.99 4.09
CA GLU A 89 -14.25 15.32 3.60
C GLU A 89 -14.30 15.42 2.07
N LYS A 90 -13.66 14.51 1.33
CA LYS A 90 -13.61 14.53 -0.15
C LYS A 90 -14.20 13.26 -0.75
N LEU A 91 -13.64 12.09 -0.39
CA LEU A 91 -13.96 10.84 -1.10
C LEU A 91 -15.33 10.29 -0.73
N TYR A 92 -15.80 10.49 0.50
CA TYR A 92 -17.10 10.01 0.98
C TYR A 92 -18.30 10.54 0.15
N GLU A 93 -18.32 11.84 -0.14
CA GLU A 93 -19.44 12.44 -0.90
C GLU A 93 -19.37 12.10 -2.40
N GLU A 94 -18.17 12.01 -2.99
CA GLU A 94 -18.02 11.50 -4.35
C GLU A 94 -18.44 10.02 -4.45
N LEU A 95 -18.11 9.20 -3.43
CA LEU A 95 -18.54 7.81 -3.35
C LEU A 95 -20.08 7.70 -3.27
N LYS A 96 -20.74 8.56 -2.47
CA LYS A 96 -22.20 8.60 -2.40
C LYS A 96 -22.87 8.95 -3.71
N GLU A 97 -22.42 10.01 -4.39
CA GLU A 97 -23.02 10.41 -5.66
C GLU A 97 -22.70 9.41 -6.79
N LEU A 98 -21.50 8.80 -6.79
CA LEU A 98 -21.18 7.69 -7.69
C LEU A 98 -22.09 6.49 -7.43
N THR A 99 -22.21 6.00 -6.20
CA THR A 99 -23.06 4.85 -5.86
C THR A 99 -24.51 5.10 -6.26
N LYS A 100 -25.05 6.29 -5.95
CA LYS A 100 -26.41 6.68 -6.33
C LYS A 100 -26.63 6.61 -7.84
N SER A 101 -25.70 7.13 -8.62
CA SER A 101 -25.76 7.09 -10.10
C SER A 101 -25.63 5.66 -10.64
N MET A 102 -24.72 4.86 -10.09
CA MET A 102 -24.55 3.46 -10.47
C MET A 102 -25.76 2.58 -10.11
N ILE A 103 -26.49 2.89 -9.02
CA ILE A 103 -27.81 2.26 -8.74
C ILE A 103 -28.78 2.59 -9.87
N THR A 104 -28.95 3.87 -10.21
CA THR A 104 -29.87 4.30 -11.30
C THR A 104 -29.53 3.66 -12.64
N GLU A 105 -28.25 3.62 -13.03
CA GLU A 105 -27.85 2.95 -14.27
C GLU A 105 -28.03 1.43 -14.22
N SER A 106 -27.87 0.79 -13.06
CA SER A 106 -28.15 -0.64 -12.90
C SER A 106 -29.64 -0.96 -12.91
N GLU A 107 -30.51 -0.08 -12.39
CA GLU A 107 -31.97 -0.17 -12.54
C GLU A 107 -32.37 -0.06 -14.01
N ASN A 108 -31.82 0.92 -14.74
CA ASN A 108 -32.03 1.11 -16.18
C ASN A 108 -31.59 -0.13 -16.98
N GLN A 109 -30.43 -0.71 -16.67
CA GLN A 109 -29.94 -1.94 -17.29
C GLN A 109 -30.81 -3.16 -16.97
N TYR A 110 -31.25 -3.32 -15.72
CA TYR A 110 -32.09 -4.44 -15.30
C TYR A 110 -33.45 -4.43 -16.02
N GLU A 111 -34.15 -3.29 -16.05
CA GLU A 111 -35.44 -3.19 -16.73
C GLU A 111 -35.31 -3.34 -18.26
N ALA A 112 -34.19 -2.92 -18.86
CA ALA A 112 -33.92 -3.12 -20.29
C ALA A 112 -33.57 -4.56 -20.68
N LEU A 113 -32.96 -5.33 -19.77
CA LEU A 113 -32.46 -6.70 -20.01
C LEU A 113 -33.34 -7.79 -19.41
N LYS A 114 -34.49 -7.43 -18.84
CA LYS A 114 -35.47 -8.34 -18.23
C LYS A 114 -35.99 -9.37 -19.25
N GLY A 115 -35.99 -10.64 -18.87
CA GLY A 115 -36.34 -11.77 -19.75
C GLY A 115 -35.26 -12.18 -20.76
N THR A 116 -34.06 -11.56 -20.72
CA THR A 116 -32.91 -11.96 -21.56
C THR A 116 -31.91 -12.82 -20.77
N GLU A 117 -30.95 -13.45 -21.46
CA GLU A 117 -29.82 -14.14 -20.81
C GLU A 117 -28.89 -13.22 -20.00
N TRP A 118 -29.13 -11.91 -19.97
CA TRP A 118 -28.38 -10.93 -19.19
C TRP A 118 -29.15 -10.40 -17.97
N GLU A 119 -30.41 -10.83 -17.77
CA GLU A 119 -31.23 -10.38 -16.63
C GLU A 119 -30.53 -10.62 -15.28
N ASN A 120 -29.96 -11.82 -15.09
CA ASN A 120 -29.32 -12.21 -13.83
C ASN A 120 -28.07 -11.36 -13.53
N ALA A 121 -27.24 -11.09 -14.54
CA ALA A 121 -26.10 -10.18 -14.44
C ALA A 121 -26.51 -8.74 -14.09
N ALA A 122 -27.55 -8.21 -14.73
CA ALA A 122 -28.07 -6.88 -14.45
C ALA A 122 -28.68 -6.79 -13.03
N LEU A 123 -29.42 -7.82 -12.61
CA LEU A 123 -30.00 -7.93 -11.27
C LEU A 123 -28.92 -8.06 -10.18
N ARG A 124 -27.84 -8.81 -10.44
CA ARG A 124 -26.66 -8.90 -9.56
C ARG A 124 -25.99 -7.54 -9.39
N ASN A 125 -25.78 -6.79 -10.48
CA ASN A 125 -25.23 -5.43 -10.43
C ASN A 125 -26.11 -4.49 -9.60
N LEU A 126 -27.42 -4.53 -9.81
CA LEU A 126 -28.37 -3.74 -9.05
C LEU A 126 -28.31 -4.08 -7.55
N GLY A 127 -28.24 -5.36 -7.18
CA GLY A 127 -27.96 -5.77 -5.80
C GLY A 127 -26.61 -5.29 -5.27
N PHE A 128 -25.56 -5.33 -6.10
CA PHE A 128 -24.19 -4.95 -5.72
C PHE A 128 -24.07 -3.46 -5.38
N PHE A 129 -24.67 -2.59 -6.19
CA PHE A 129 -24.75 -1.16 -5.87
C PHE A 129 -25.78 -0.85 -4.79
N ALA A 130 -26.85 -1.64 -4.65
CA ALA A 130 -27.81 -1.52 -3.55
C ALA A 130 -27.18 -1.82 -2.18
N VAL A 131 -26.38 -2.89 -2.03
CA VAL A 131 -25.64 -3.18 -0.77
C VAL A 131 -24.78 -1.97 -0.39
N ALA A 132 -24.00 -1.44 -1.33
CA ALA A 132 -23.19 -0.25 -1.11
C ALA A 132 -24.02 0.99 -0.74
N GLY A 133 -25.13 1.24 -1.43
CA GLY A 133 -26.03 2.35 -1.13
C GLY A 133 -26.64 2.26 0.27
N ARG A 134 -26.97 1.03 0.71
CA ARG A 134 -27.48 0.77 2.06
C ARG A 134 -26.41 0.93 3.14
N LEU A 135 -25.16 0.53 2.88
CA LEU A 135 -24.02 0.83 3.76
C LEU A 135 -23.80 2.34 3.88
N LEU A 136 -23.89 3.08 2.76
CA LEU A 136 -23.80 4.54 2.67
C LEU A 136 -24.99 5.30 3.27
N ASN A 137 -25.97 4.61 3.87
CA ASN A 137 -27.22 5.19 4.38
C ASN A 137 -28.00 6.01 3.35
N LEU A 138 -27.88 5.67 2.05
CA LEU A 138 -28.70 6.26 1.00
C LEU A 138 -30.13 5.71 1.14
N ASN A 139 -31.12 6.60 0.97
CA ASN A 139 -32.54 6.24 0.85
C ASN A 139 -32.87 5.62 -0.52
N ALA A 140 -31.99 4.75 -1.03
CA ALA A 140 -32.20 4.00 -2.25
C ALA A 140 -33.31 2.96 -2.03
N ILE A 141 -34.25 2.89 -2.98
CA ILE A 141 -35.30 1.89 -3.00
C ILE A 141 -34.66 0.61 -3.53
N VAL A 142 -34.50 -0.41 -2.68
CA VAL A 142 -34.03 -1.72 -3.14
C VAL A 142 -35.21 -2.47 -3.76
N PRO A 143 -35.14 -2.89 -5.05
CA PRO A 143 -36.20 -3.68 -5.67
C PRO A 143 -36.50 -4.97 -4.91
N LYS A 144 -37.76 -5.41 -4.94
CA LYS A 144 -38.22 -6.57 -4.17
C LYS A 144 -37.51 -7.87 -4.61
N GLU A 145 -37.17 -7.90 -5.88
CA GLU A 145 -36.53 -8.97 -6.64
C GLU A 145 -35.13 -9.31 -6.12
N ILE A 146 -34.41 -8.34 -5.53
CA ILE A 146 -33.04 -8.51 -5.01
C ILE A 146 -32.92 -8.18 -3.50
N LYS A 147 -34.02 -7.75 -2.87
CA LYS A 147 -34.03 -7.29 -1.48
C LYS A 147 -33.56 -8.38 -0.50
N ARG A 148 -33.88 -9.65 -0.75
CA ARG A 148 -33.53 -10.76 0.14
C ARG A 148 -32.02 -10.94 0.21
N GLU A 149 -31.37 -10.95 -0.93
CA GLU A 149 -29.94 -11.11 -1.11
C GLU A 149 -29.20 -9.90 -0.52
N VAL A 150 -29.65 -8.68 -0.82
CA VAL A 150 -29.12 -7.44 -0.25
C VAL A 150 -29.22 -7.43 1.28
N ASP A 151 -30.37 -7.80 1.86
CA ASP A 151 -30.53 -7.87 3.32
C ASP A 151 -29.62 -8.95 3.95
N GLN A 152 -29.41 -10.08 3.27
CA GLN A 152 -28.51 -11.15 3.72
C GLN A 152 -27.03 -10.73 3.67
N GLU A 153 -26.58 -10.10 2.59
CA GLU A 153 -25.24 -9.50 2.49
C GLU A 153 -25.00 -8.49 3.61
N LEU A 154 -25.92 -7.57 3.83
CA LEU A 154 -25.85 -6.58 4.91
C LEU A 154 -25.83 -7.24 6.30
N SER A 155 -26.52 -8.36 6.48
CA SER A 155 -26.47 -9.15 7.71
C SER A 155 -25.09 -9.77 7.95
N LEU A 156 -24.49 -10.38 6.93
CA LEU A 156 -23.16 -11.01 7.01
C LEU A 156 -22.05 -9.97 7.22
N ILE A 157 -22.12 -8.84 6.52
CA ILE A 157 -21.24 -7.67 6.70
C ILE A 157 -21.34 -7.11 8.13
N LYS A 158 -22.53 -7.18 8.75
CA LYS A 158 -22.77 -6.73 10.13
C LYS A 158 -22.35 -7.77 11.19
N SER A 159 -22.49 -9.07 10.91
CA SER A 159 -22.11 -10.14 11.85
C SER A 159 -20.63 -10.51 11.79
N HIS A 160 -19.90 -10.06 10.77
CA HIS A 160 -18.46 -10.30 10.57
C HIS A 160 -18.10 -11.79 10.50
N GLU A 161 -18.97 -12.57 9.85
CA GLU A 161 -19.10 -14.02 10.03
C GLU A 161 -18.00 -14.91 9.41
N GLY A 162 -16.83 -14.34 9.14
CA GLY A 162 -15.69 -15.02 8.50
C GLY A 162 -16.01 -15.43 7.06
N ILE A 163 -15.39 -16.52 6.61
CA ILE A 163 -15.57 -17.03 5.25
C ILE A 163 -16.95 -17.68 5.11
N LYS A 164 -17.80 -17.11 4.25
CA LYS A 164 -19.16 -17.58 3.93
C LYS A 164 -19.43 -17.49 2.43
N ILE A 165 -20.47 -18.18 1.99
CA ILE A 165 -21.04 -18.01 0.64
C ILE A 165 -21.65 -16.61 0.55
N SER A 166 -21.39 -15.88 -0.54
CA SER A 166 -22.04 -14.59 -0.83
C SER A 166 -23.44 -14.83 -1.44
N PRO A 167 -24.54 -14.47 -0.73
CA PRO A 167 -25.89 -14.67 -1.25
C PRO A 167 -26.16 -13.93 -2.56
N LEU A 168 -25.56 -12.75 -2.76
CA LEU A 168 -25.73 -11.97 -3.98
C LEU A 168 -24.91 -12.53 -5.15
N MET A 169 -23.64 -12.88 -4.93
CA MET A 169 -22.80 -13.35 -6.02
C MET A 169 -23.26 -14.73 -6.52
N SER A 170 -23.79 -15.59 -5.63
CA SER A 170 -24.42 -16.87 -5.97
C SER A 170 -25.77 -16.76 -6.69
N LEU A 171 -26.30 -15.55 -6.95
CA LEU A 171 -27.57 -15.37 -7.65
C LEU A 171 -27.55 -16.06 -9.02
N GLY A 172 -28.56 -16.89 -9.29
CA GLY A 172 -28.73 -17.61 -10.57
C GLY A 172 -27.73 -18.74 -10.84
N GLN A 173 -26.79 -19.02 -9.94
CA GLN A 173 -25.80 -20.09 -10.11
C GLN A 173 -26.29 -21.40 -9.47
N ASP A 174 -26.22 -22.50 -10.22
CA ASP A 174 -26.34 -23.87 -9.67
C ASP A 174 -24.99 -24.29 -9.07
N THR A 175 -24.66 -23.73 -7.91
CA THR A 175 -23.31 -23.80 -7.35
C THR A 175 -22.99 -25.16 -6.75
N ASN A 176 -22.00 -25.86 -7.32
CA ASN A 176 -21.24 -26.84 -6.56
C ASN A 176 -20.19 -26.13 -5.67
N MET A 177 -19.68 -26.83 -4.64
CA MET A 177 -18.78 -26.27 -3.62
C MET A 177 -17.48 -25.66 -4.19
N LEU A 178 -17.05 -26.06 -5.39
CA LEU A 178 -15.82 -25.59 -6.04
C LEU A 178 -15.98 -24.23 -6.74
N ASN A 179 -17.20 -23.93 -7.23
CA ASN A 179 -17.49 -22.69 -7.95
C ASN A 179 -18.30 -21.67 -7.14
N THR A 180 -18.83 -22.07 -5.98
CA THR A 180 -19.56 -21.16 -5.09
C THR A 180 -18.71 -19.94 -4.72
N PRO A 181 -19.16 -18.69 -4.97
CA PRO A 181 -18.42 -17.49 -4.57
C PRO A 181 -18.43 -17.35 -3.04
N MET A 182 -17.23 -17.33 -2.46
CA MET A 182 -17.04 -17.14 -1.02
C MET A 182 -16.40 -15.78 -0.74
N GLU A 183 -16.86 -15.12 0.33
CA GLU A 183 -16.31 -13.85 0.82
C GLU A 183 -15.95 -14.00 2.31
N ASP A 184 -14.89 -13.30 2.74
CA ASP A 184 -14.48 -13.21 4.14
C ASP A 184 -15.10 -11.96 4.79
N TYR A 185 -16.24 -12.16 5.43
CA TYR A 185 -16.99 -11.09 6.09
C TYR A 185 -16.26 -10.52 7.33
N SER A 186 -15.19 -11.17 7.83
CA SER A 186 -14.35 -10.61 8.89
C SER A 186 -13.54 -9.39 8.42
N GLN A 187 -13.35 -9.21 7.11
CA GLN A 187 -12.67 -8.04 6.55
C GLN A 187 -13.48 -6.74 6.68
N TYR A 188 -14.78 -6.82 6.96
CA TYR A 188 -15.67 -5.66 7.12
C TYR A 188 -15.69 -5.09 8.55
N ILE A 189 -14.86 -5.64 9.45
CA ILE A 189 -14.60 -5.08 10.78
C ILE A 189 -13.79 -3.77 10.59
N PRO A 190 -14.33 -2.59 10.96
CA PRO A 190 -13.58 -1.34 10.98
C PRO A 190 -12.45 -1.43 12.01
N ARG A 191 -11.28 -0.86 11.69
CA ARG A 191 -10.08 -0.94 12.54
C ARG A 191 -9.37 0.41 12.58
N GLY A 192 -8.73 0.73 13.70
CA GLY A 192 -8.09 2.03 13.89
C GLY A 192 -9.09 3.18 13.74
N HIS A 193 -8.69 4.25 13.05
CA HIS A 193 -9.50 5.47 12.93
C HIS A 193 -10.85 5.29 12.19
N TYR A 194 -11.09 4.15 11.52
CA TYR A 194 -12.38 3.82 10.93
C TYR A 194 -13.44 3.40 11.96
N ASP A 195 -13.06 3.10 13.20
CA ASP A 195 -14.02 2.79 14.29
C ASP A 195 -14.30 3.99 15.22
N ASP A 196 -13.62 5.13 15.03
CA ASP A 196 -13.85 6.33 15.84
C ASP A 196 -14.98 7.22 15.32
N ASP A 197 -15.47 7.00 14.08
CA ASP A 197 -16.34 7.92 13.35
C ASP A 197 -17.28 7.19 12.39
N GLU A 198 -18.58 7.51 12.40
CA GLU A 198 -19.59 6.80 11.60
C GLU A 198 -19.45 7.03 10.09
N THR A 199 -19.05 8.22 9.64
CA THR A 199 -18.82 8.51 8.22
C THR A 199 -17.69 7.63 7.68
N LEU A 200 -16.59 7.55 8.43
CA LEU A 200 -15.43 6.71 8.09
C LEU A 200 -15.73 5.21 8.23
N ARG A 201 -16.51 4.80 9.25
CA ARG A 201 -16.99 3.43 9.42
C ARG A 201 -17.80 2.95 8.22
N THR A 202 -18.71 3.79 7.75
CA THR A 202 -19.50 3.53 6.53
C THR A 202 -18.61 3.54 5.29
N TYR A 203 -17.75 4.53 5.11
CA TYR A 203 -16.83 4.63 3.97
C TYR A 203 -15.97 3.36 3.85
N PHE A 204 -15.38 2.92 4.96
CA PHE A 204 -14.59 1.69 5.04
C PHE A 204 -15.39 0.48 4.56
N LYS A 205 -16.59 0.23 5.11
CA LYS A 205 -17.40 -0.93 4.73
C LYS A 205 -17.79 -0.92 3.25
N THR A 206 -18.13 0.23 2.69
CA THR A 206 -18.47 0.37 1.27
C THR A 206 -17.25 0.19 0.36
N MET A 207 -16.09 0.77 0.71
CA MET A 207 -14.86 0.57 -0.07
C MET A 207 -14.33 -0.86 0.02
N MET A 208 -14.50 -1.53 1.16
CA MET A 208 -14.21 -2.97 1.30
C MET A 208 -15.12 -3.81 0.41
N TRP A 209 -16.43 -3.52 0.37
CA TRP A 209 -17.38 -4.18 -0.54
C TRP A 209 -16.97 -4.02 -2.01
N TYR A 210 -16.74 -2.78 -2.46
CA TYR A 210 -16.31 -2.49 -3.84
C TYR A 210 -14.90 -2.96 -4.21
N GLY A 211 -14.03 -3.13 -3.22
CA GLY A 211 -12.65 -3.56 -3.41
C GLY A 211 -12.42 -5.07 -3.34
N ARG A 212 -13.32 -5.84 -2.72
CA ARG A 212 -13.18 -7.29 -2.52
C ARG A 212 -14.05 -8.13 -3.43
N ILE A 213 -15.31 -7.73 -3.63
CA ILE A 213 -16.23 -8.48 -4.49
C ILE A 213 -15.66 -8.54 -5.90
N THR A 214 -15.45 -9.78 -6.35
CA THR A 214 -14.74 -10.11 -7.59
C THR A 214 -15.72 -10.73 -8.55
N PHE A 215 -15.85 -10.14 -9.73
CA PHE A 215 -16.60 -10.70 -10.85
C PHE A 215 -15.65 -11.61 -11.64
N ARG A 216 -15.61 -12.89 -11.30
CA ARG A 216 -14.59 -13.86 -11.72
C ARG A 216 -14.73 -14.16 -13.21
N LEU A 217 -13.63 -14.06 -13.94
CA LEU A 217 -13.62 -14.23 -15.40
C LEU A 217 -13.98 -15.67 -15.83
N LYS A 218 -13.76 -16.66 -14.94
CA LYS A 218 -14.17 -18.06 -15.18
C LYS A 218 -15.68 -18.27 -15.20
N ASP A 219 -16.48 -17.33 -14.68
CA ASP A 219 -17.93 -17.35 -14.73
C ASP A 219 -18.44 -16.33 -15.76
N VAL A 220 -19.17 -16.81 -16.76
CA VAL A 220 -19.64 -15.98 -17.89
C VAL A 220 -20.66 -14.95 -17.43
N ASP A 221 -21.47 -15.24 -16.41
CA ASP A 221 -22.53 -14.33 -15.94
C ASP A 221 -21.98 -13.28 -14.96
N GLU A 222 -20.96 -13.61 -14.17
CA GLU A 222 -20.13 -12.62 -13.48
C GLU A 222 -19.40 -11.71 -14.49
N THR A 223 -18.90 -12.28 -15.59
CA THR A 223 -18.24 -11.50 -16.66
C THR A 223 -19.22 -10.59 -17.41
N LYS A 224 -20.46 -11.04 -17.67
CA LYS A 224 -21.58 -10.19 -18.15
C LYS A 224 -21.81 -9.02 -17.19
N SER A 225 -21.83 -9.29 -15.88
CA SER A 225 -22.02 -8.29 -14.83
C SER A 225 -20.93 -7.20 -14.90
N ALA A 226 -19.66 -7.59 -15.06
CA ALA A 226 -18.53 -6.68 -15.23
C ALA A 226 -18.59 -5.83 -16.52
N ALA A 227 -19.03 -6.40 -17.64
CA ALA A 227 -19.26 -5.65 -18.88
C ALA A 227 -20.38 -4.60 -18.73
N LEU A 228 -21.48 -4.96 -18.03
CA LEU A 228 -22.57 -4.03 -17.70
C LEU A 228 -22.13 -2.91 -16.74
N ILE A 229 -21.33 -3.21 -15.71
CA ILE A 229 -20.70 -2.20 -14.84
C ILE A 229 -19.85 -1.24 -15.68
N THR A 230 -19.09 -1.77 -16.63
CA THR A 230 -18.23 -0.97 -17.51
C THR A 230 -19.06 -0.02 -18.38
N LEU A 231 -20.20 -0.45 -18.91
CA LEU A 231 -21.12 0.44 -19.62
C LEU A 231 -21.74 1.52 -18.71
N ALA A 232 -22.21 1.14 -17.52
CA ALA A 232 -22.80 2.09 -16.56
C ALA A 232 -21.78 3.14 -16.06
N LEU A 233 -20.52 2.73 -15.88
CA LEU A 233 -19.46 3.65 -15.46
C LEU A 233 -19.04 4.61 -16.59
N GLY A 234 -19.23 4.22 -17.85
CA GLY A 234 -19.00 5.09 -19.02
C GLY A 234 -20.10 6.13 -19.26
N LYS A 235 -21.18 6.16 -18.47
CA LYS A 235 -22.28 7.12 -18.59
C LYS A 235 -22.04 8.41 -17.81
N ASP A 236 -22.47 9.52 -18.39
CA ASP A 236 -22.47 10.87 -17.81
C ASP A 236 -21.16 11.24 -17.09
N ASP A 237 -21.22 11.56 -15.79
CA ASP A 237 -20.07 11.90 -14.96
C ASP A 237 -19.54 10.70 -14.15
N ASN A 238 -20.08 9.48 -14.32
CA ASN A 238 -19.75 8.32 -13.48
C ASN A 238 -18.26 8.01 -13.50
N LEU A 239 -17.65 7.96 -14.70
CA LEU A 239 -16.20 7.77 -14.84
C LEU A 239 -15.39 8.87 -14.14
N LYS A 240 -15.83 10.14 -14.21
CA LYS A 240 -15.13 11.26 -13.56
C LYS A 240 -15.20 11.16 -12.03
N ARG A 241 -16.35 10.75 -11.48
CA ARG A 241 -16.51 10.52 -10.02
C ARG A 241 -15.70 9.32 -9.55
N TRP A 242 -15.69 8.24 -10.33
CA TRP A 242 -14.85 7.08 -10.09
C TRP A 242 -13.36 7.45 -10.08
N ASP A 243 -12.90 8.21 -11.08
CA ASP A 243 -11.50 8.66 -11.18
C ASP A 243 -11.12 9.59 -10.02
N ARG A 244 -12.03 10.47 -9.56
CA ARG A 244 -11.85 11.28 -8.34
C ARG A 244 -11.67 10.46 -7.06
N ILE A 245 -12.09 9.20 -7.02
CA ILE A 245 -11.85 8.28 -5.89
C ILE A 245 -10.64 7.39 -6.16
N TYR A 246 -10.47 6.94 -7.41
CA TYR A 246 -9.43 6.01 -7.83
C TYR A 246 -8.04 6.65 -7.87
N GLN A 247 -7.88 7.88 -8.39
CA GLN A 247 -6.58 8.55 -8.48
C GLN A 247 -5.99 8.97 -7.12
N PRO A 248 -6.76 9.42 -6.11
CA PRO A 248 -6.23 9.67 -4.77
C PRO A 248 -5.81 8.39 -4.05
N THR A 249 -6.66 7.35 -4.08
CA THR A 249 -6.34 6.06 -3.45
C THR A 249 -5.16 5.36 -4.15
N CYS A 250 -5.03 5.50 -5.47
CA CYS A 250 -3.84 5.05 -6.20
C CYS A 250 -2.57 5.84 -5.86
N PHE A 251 -2.70 7.12 -5.50
CA PHE A 251 -1.58 7.92 -5.03
C PHE A 251 -1.14 7.55 -3.60
N PHE A 252 -2.09 7.17 -2.73
CA PHE A 252 -1.79 6.76 -1.35
C PHE A 252 -1.19 5.37 -1.22
N VAL A 253 -1.68 4.38 -1.98
CA VAL A 253 -1.37 2.95 -1.75
C VAL A 253 -0.79 2.24 -2.98
N GLY A 254 -1.10 2.71 -4.19
CA GLY A 254 -0.70 2.08 -5.45
C GLY A 254 -1.89 1.68 -6.33
N LYS A 255 -1.63 1.16 -7.53
CA LYS A 255 -2.68 0.68 -8.44
C LYS A 255 -3.21 -0.69 -7.98
N SER A 256 -4.44 -1.04 -8.38
CA SER A 256 -4.91 -2.42 -8.33
C SER A 256 -4.25 -3.23 -9.45
N ASP A 257 -4.00 -4.52 -9.18
CA ASP A 257 -3.62 -5.54 -10.15
C ASP A 257 -4.81 -6.43 -10.58
N ASP A 258 -6.01 -6.19 -10.04
CA ASP A 258 -7.26 -6.79 -10.51
C ASP A 258 -7.66 -6.24 -11.90
N LEU A 259 -8.53 -6.96 -12.63
CA LEU A 259 -9.08 -6.44 -13.88
C LEU A 259 -10.03 -5.27 -13.57
N SER A 260 -9.95 -4.21 -14.38
CA SER A 260 -10.56 -2.91 -14.07
C SER A 260 -11.24 -2.26 -15.28
N TYR A 261 -11.96 -1.16 -15.03
CA TYR A 261 -12.74 -0.44 -16.06
C TYR A 261 -11.96 -0.15 -17.36
N PRO A 262 -10.72 0.39 -17.33
CA PRO A 262 -10.00 0.70 -18.58
C PRO A 262 -9.81 -0.55 -19.45
N GLN A 263 -9.37 -1.67 -18.87
CA GLN A 263 -9.12 -2.91 -19.61
C GLN A 263 -10.41 -3.48 -20.22
N TYR A 264 -11.52 -3.48 -19.46
CA TYR A 264 -12.81 -3.95 -19.96
C TYR A 264 -13.36 -3.00 -21.04
N ARG A 265 -13.21 -1.69 -20.87
CA ARG A 265 -13.66 -0.68 -21.84
C ARG A 265 -12.89 -0.79 -23.15
N ASP A 266 -11.56 -0.89 -23.08
CA ASP A 266 -10.69 -1.06 -24.24
C ASP A 266 -11.07 -2.31 -25.05
N ILE A 267 -11.32 -3.44 -24.39
CA ILE A 267 -11.73 -4.68 -25.10
C ILE A 267 -13.13 -4.50 -25.71
N LEU A 268 -14.09 -3.93 -24.97
CA LEU A 268 -15.44 -3.69 -25.47
C LEU A 268 -15.42 -2.80 -26.72
N GLU A 269 -14.73 -1.66 -26.71
CA GLU A 269 -14.62 -0.77 -27.88
C GLU A 269 -13.93 -1.45 -29.08
N ASN A 270 -12.92 -2.31 -28.84
CA ASN A 270 -12.24 -3.04 -29.90
C ASN A 270 -13.04 -4.21 -30.49
N VAL A 271 -14.09 -4.67 -29.81
CA VAL A 271 -14.90 -5.83 -30.24
C VAL A 271 -16.27 -5.41 -30.75
N TYR A 272 -16.85 -4.38 -30.15
CA TYR A 272 -18.17 -3.87 -30.47
C TYR A 272 -18.16 -2.57 -31.27
N ASP A 273 -16.99 -2.01 -31.58
CA ASP A 273 -16.82 -0.66 -32.12
C ASP A 273 -17.16 0.42 -31.06
N SER A 274 -16.78 1.68 -31.25
CA SER A 274 -16.91 2.70 -30.18
C SER A 274 -18.35 3.12 -29.84
N GLU A 275 -19.33 2.82 -30.69
CA GLU A 275 -20.72 3.30 -30.62
C GLU A 275 -21.76 2.15 -30.54
N PHE A 276 -21.52 1.15 -29.69
CA PHE A 276 -22.50 0.07 -29.42
C PHE A 276 -23.43 0.39 -28.24
N ASP A 277 -24.60 -0.25 -28.20
CA ASP A 277 -25.58 -0.13 -27.12
C ASP A 277 -25.77 -1.45 -26.32
N LEU A 278 -26.63 -1.38 -25.29
CA LEU A 278 -26.96 -2.53 -24.44
C LEU A 278 -27.61 -3.69 -25.20
N LYS A 279 -28.31 -3.40 -26.31
CA LYS A 279 -28.99 -4.40 -27.12
C LYS A 279 -27.98 -5.14 -28.00
N GLU A 280 -27.06 -4.42 -28.65
CA GLU A 280 -25.98 -5.06 -29.41
C GLU A 280 -25.09 -5.92 -28.50
N LEU A 281 -24.73 -5.42 -27.31
CA LEU A 281 -24.00 -6.20 -26.31
C LEU A 281 -24.71 -7.53 -25.98
N ALA A 282 -26.03 -7.46 -25.75
CA ALA A 282 -26.81 -8.61 -25.30
C ALA A 282 -27.15 -9.63 -26.40
N GLU A 283 -27.42 -9.17 -27.63
CA GLU A 283 -27.89 -10.02 -28.74
C GLU A 283 -26.74 -10.58 -29.61
N ASN A 284 -25.57 -9.92 -29.66
CA ASN A 284 -24.48 -10.34 -30.54
C ASN A 284 -23.53 -11.34 -29.85
N ASN A 285 -23.90 -12.63 -29.86
CA ASN A 285 -23.09 -13.68 -29.25
C ASN A 285 -21.69 -13.83 -29.87
N ASP A 286 -21.51 -13.62 -31.18
CA ASP A 286 -20.18 -13.75 -31.80
C ASP A 286 -19.21 -12.67 -31.32
N LYS A 287 -19.67 -11.41 -31.21
CA LYS A 287 -18.91 -10.34 -30.54
C LYS A 287 -18.68 -10.70 -29.06
N TRP A 288 -19.66 -11.26 -28.35
CA TRP A 288 -19.50 -11.66 -26.94
C TRP A 288 -18.43 -12.75 -26.72
N GLN A 289 -18.39 -13.80 -27.56
CA GLN A 289 -17.34 -14.82 -27.48
C GLN A 289 -15.94 -14.25 -27.77
N ASN A 290 -15.84 -13.29 -28.69
CA ASN A 290 -14.59 -12.57 -28.95
C ASN A 290 -14.15 -11.68 -27.77
N PHE A 291 -15.11 -11.03 -27.10
CA PHE A 291 -14.86 -10.30 -25.85
C PHE A 291 -14.31 -11.23 -24.76
N LEU A 292 -14.97 -12.37 -24.50
CA LEU A 292 -14.51 -13.36 -23.51
C LEU A 292 -13.09 -13.85 -23.80
N LYS A 293 -12.78 -14.15 -25.07
CA LYS A 293 -11.44 -14.57 -25.48
C LYS A 293 -10.38 -13.50 -25.18
N LYS A 294 -10.64 -12.24 -25.54
CA LYS A 294 -9.71 -11.13 -25.27
C LYS A 294 -9.58 -10.82 -23.78
N ALA A 295 -10.65 -10.96 -23.00
CA ALA A 295 -10.60 -10.80 -21.54
C ALA A 295 -9.74 -11.90 -20.90
N ALA A 296 -9.76 -13.13 -21.44
CA ALA A 296 -8.89 -14.22 -20.99
C ALA A 296 -7.39 -13.96 -21.26
N GLU A 297 -7.05 -13.12 -22.25
CA GLU A 297 -5.69 -12.71 -22.61
C GLU A 297 -5.12 -11.60 -21.68
N LEU A 298 -5.92 -10.97 -20.80
CA LEU A 298 -5.44 -9.99 -19.81
C LEU A 298 -4.52 -10.64 -18.77
N GLU A 299 -3.63 -9.88 -18.12
CA GLU A 299 -2.82 -10.41 -17.01
C GLU A 299 -3.69 -10.67 -15.76
N PRO A 300 -3.49 -11.78 -15.02
CA PRO A 300 -4.14 -12.04 -13.74
C PRO A 300 -3.52 -11.20 -12.59
N PRO A 301 -4.25 -10.97 -11.48
CA PRO A 301 -3.66 -10.31 -10.31
C PRO A 301 -2.52 -11.15 -9.71
N MET A 302 -1.48 -10.46 -9.23
CA MET A 302 -0.28 -11.06 -8.66
C MET A 302 -0.48 -11.51 -7.20
N ILE A 303 -1.53 -11.02 -6.53
CA ILE A 303 -1.83 -11.27 -5.12
C ILE A 303 -3.23 -11.89 -5.01
N ASN A 304 -3.36 -13.05 -4.36
CA ASN A 304 -4.68 -13.57 -4.05
C ASN A 304 -5.27 -12.83 -2.84
N SER A 305 -6.51 -12.37 -2.99
CA SER A 305 -7.28 -11.68 -1.95
C SER A 305 -8.66 -12.31 -1.69
N ILE A 306 -8.98 -13.46 -2.31
CA ILE A 306 -10.24 -14.21 -2.12
C ILE A 306 -9.99 -15.63 -1.57
N PRO A 307 -10.97 -16.24 -0.88
CA PRO A 307 -10.89 -17.65 -0.48
C PRO A 307 -10.82 -18.57 -1.70
N ILE A 308 -9.78 -19.41 -1.76
CA ILE A 308 -9.62 -20.48 -2.76
C ILE A 308 -9.19 -21.76 -2.04
N PHE A 309 -9.41 -22.91 -2.67
CA PHE A 309 -8.99 -24.20 -2.16
C PHE A 309 -7.47 -24.44 -2.30
N ASP A 310 -7.01 -25.48 -1.61
CA ASP A 310 -5.66 -26.03 -1.71
C ASP A 310 -5.30 -26.36 -3.18
N GLU A 311 -4.02 -26.29 -3.54
CA GLU A 311 -3.55 -26.54 -4.91
C GLU A 311 -3.85 -27.95 -5.44
N SER A 312 -4.05 -28.91 -4.53
CA SER A 312 -4.52 -30.26 -4.88
C SER A 312 -5.94 -30.29 -5.44
N ILE A 313 -6.73 -29.23 -5.21
CA ILE A 313 -8.12 -29.07 -5.68
C ILE A 313 -8.18 -27.99 -6.77
N GLN A 314 -7.49 -26.87 -6.57
CA GLN A 314 -7.43 -25.74 -7.50
C GLN A 314 -5.96 -25.41 -7.85
N PRO A 315 -5.32 -26.17 -8.76
CA PRO A 315 -3.89 -26.06 -9.04
C PRO A 315 -3.52 -24.74 -9.74
N ASP A 316 -4.35 -24.28 -10.67
CA ASP A 316 -4.22 -22.97 -11.32
C ASP A 316 -4.81 -21.89 -10.39
N ARG A 317 -3.95 -21.07 -9.77
CA ARG A 317 -4.42 -19.96 -8.94
C ARG A 317 -5.02 -18.85 -9.79
N GLU A 318 -4.39 -18.58 -10.92
CA GLU A 318 -4.62 -17.38 -11.71
C GLU A 318 -6.01 -17.44 -12.35
N SER A 319 -6.39 -18.58 -12.91
CA SER A 319 -7.75 -18.83 -13.41
C SER A 319 -8.85 -18.65 -12.34
N GLU A 320 -8.55 -18.97 -11.07
CA GLU A 320 -9.52 -18.88 -9.97
C GLU A 320 -9.72 -17.46 -9.44
N ILE A 321 -8.65 -16.65 -9.41
CA ILE A 321 -8.67 -15.29 -8.83
C ILE A 321 -8.85 -14.18 -9.85
N LYS A 322 -8.61 -14.45 -11.14
CA LYS A 322 -8.72 -13.49 -12.24
C LYS A 322 -10.17 -13.07 -12.44
N GLY A 323 -10.43 -11.78 -12.23
CA GLY A 323 -11.76 -11.21 -12.33
C GLY A 323 -11.73 -9.69 -12.31
N PHE A 324 -12.87 -9.10 -12.65
CA PHE A 324 -13.08 -7.67 -12.58
C PHE A 324 -13.45 -7.21 -11.17
N ARG A 325 -12.97 -6.02 -10.78
CA ARG A 325 -13.40 -5.33 -9.56
C ARG A 325 -13.70 -3.86 -9.82
N PHE A 326 -14.76 -3.36 -9.19
CA PHE A 326 -15.18 -1.96 -9.34
C PHE A 326 -14.19 -0.98 -8.71
N MET A 327 -13.64 -1.29 -7.52
CA MET A 327 -12.60 -0.50 -6.85
C MET A 327 -11.49 -1.41 -6.27
N GLY A 328 -11.06 -2.43 -7.02
CA GLY A 328 -10.22 -3.54 -6.56
C GLY A 328 -9.05 -3.17 -5.65
N GLN A 329 -8.78 -3.98 -4.62
CA GLN A 329 -7.74 -3.68 -3.63
C GLN A 329 -6.36 -3.42 -4.30
N ARG A 330 -5.54 -2.60 -3.65
CA ARG A 330 -4.29 -2.10 -4.26
C ARG A 330 -3.16 -3.11 -4.07
N PHE A 331 -2.35 -3.29 -5.11
CA PHE A 331 -1.12 -4.06 -5.04
C PHE A 331 -0.13 -3.36 -4.10
N THR A 332 0.40 -4.09 -3.11
CA THR A 332 1.53 -3.63 -2.30
C THR A 332 2.70 -4.60 -2.40
N LEU A 333 3.92 -4.06 -2.40
CA LEU A 333 5.14 -4.84 -2.58
C LEU A 333 5.36 -5.84 -1.44
N ASP A 334 5.02 -5.44 -0.20
CA ASP A 334 5.03 -6.27 0.99
C ASP A 334 4.06 -7.46 0.89
N ALA A 335 2.80 -7.27 0.52
CA ALA A 335 1.85 -8.36 0.32
C ALA A 335 2.28 -9.27 -0.85
N SER A 336 2.90 -8.71 -1.88
CA SER A 336 3.50 -9.45 -3.00
C SER A 336 4.70 -10.30 -2.57
N ILE A 337 5.54 -9.81 -1.64
CA ILE A 337 6.62 -10.57 -1.00
C ILE A 337 6.02 -11.69 -0.13
N PHE A 338 5.09 -11.35 0.76
CA PHE A 338 4.46 -12.32 1.66
C PHE A 338 3.75 -13.44 0.90
N GLN A 339 2.99 -13.13 -0.15
CA GLN A 339 2.30 -14.12 -0.98
C GLN A 339 3.25 -15.17 -1.57
N ARG A 340 4.48 -14.77 -1.93
CA ARG A 340 5.56 -15.63 -2.47
C ARG A 340 6.30 -16.46 -1.43
N LEU A 341 6.07 -16.20 -0.15
CA LEU A 341 6.79 -16.81 0.96
C LEU A 341 5.86 -17.58 1.92
N VAL A 342 4.56 -17.69 1.62
CA VAL A 342 3.61 -18.51 2.38
C VAL A 342 3.28 -19.83 1.68
N TYR A 343 2.50 -20.67 2.35
CA TYR A 343 1.99 -21.93 1.82
C TYR A 343 1.35 -21.77 0.43
N ARG A 344 1.37 -22.84 -0.37
CA ARG A 344 1.27 -22.87 -1.86
C ARG A 344 2.58 -22.55 -2.58
N GLU A 345 3.30 -21.50 -2.19
CA GLU A 345 4.55 -21.09 -2.88
C GLU A 345 5.79 -21.80 -2.30
N VAL A 346 5.95 -21.82 -0.97
CA VAL A 346 7.12 -22.44 -0.33
C VAL A 346 6.93 -23.91 0.06
N LYS A 347 5.71 -24.45 -0.10
CA LYS A 347 5.28 -25.83 0.29
C LYS A 347 5.49 -26.14 1.78
N GLU A 348 5.33 -27.41 2.15
CA GLU A 348 5.70 -27.94 3.47
C GLU A 348 7.22 -27.93 3.70
N ASN A 349 7.65 -27.90 4.97
CA ASN A 349 9.01 -28.24 5.38
C ASN A 349 9.20 -29.77 5.51
N GLU A 350 10.40 -30.25 5.89
CA GLU A 350 10.69 -31.69 6.06
C GLU A 350 9.83 -32.39 7.14
N GLU A 351 9.25 -31.64 8.08
CA GLU A 351 8.35 -32.15 9.12
C GLU A 351 6.88 -32.21 8.67
N GLY A 352 6.57 -31.72 7.47
CA GLY A 352 5.19 -31.61 6.96
C GLY A 352 4.45 -30.34 7.43
N ASN A 353 5.12 -29.42 8.11
CA ASN A 353 4.51 -28.16 8.59
C ASN A 353 4.31 -27.16 7.44
N ARG A 354 3.22 -26.38 7.48
CA ARG A 354 2.83 -25.40 6.45
C ARG A 354 3.06 -23.96 6.92
N ARG A 355 3.73 -23.12 6.11
CA ARG A 355 3.93 -21.69 6.39
C ARG A 355 2.65 -20.87 6.13
N MET A 356 1.66 -20.98 7.00
CA MET A 356 0.34 -20.36 6.82
C MET A 356 0.31 -18.83 7.02
N LEU A 357 1.36 -18.25 7.61
CA LEU A 357 1.50 -16.80 7.83
C LEU A 357 2.94 -16.36 7.51
N PRO A 358 3.14 -15.14 6.97
CA PRO A 358 4.47 -14.58 6.75
C PRO A 358 5.10 -14.07 8.07
N LYS A 359 6.37 -13.66 8.00
CA LYS A 359 7.02 -12.91 9.09
C LYS A 359 7.34 -11.49 8.63
N ALA A 360 7.26 -10.51 9.53
CA ALA A 360 7.61 -9.12 9.21
C ALA A 360 9.07 -8.95 8.72
N LEU A 361 9.97 -9.87 9.11
CA LEU A 361 11.37 -9.93 8.66
C LEU A 361 11.52 -10.31 7.17
N ASP A 362 10.50 -10.89 6.53
CA ASP A 362 10.54 -11.27 5.12
C ASP A 362 10.78 -10.05 4.21
N ILE A 363 10.27 -8.86 4.58
CA ILE A 363 10.42 -7.61 3.82
C ILE A 363 11.87 -7.08 3.84
N PRO A 364 12.53 -6.84 5.00
CA PRO A 364 13.93 -6.42 5.01
C PRO A 364 14.86 -7.48 4.41
N ALA A 365 14.55 -8.77 4.54
CA ALA A 365 15.27 -9.83 3.81
C ALA A 365 15.14 -9.65 2.29
N ALA A 366 13.92 -9.41 1.76
CA ALA A 366 13.67 -9.08 0.35
C ALA A 366 14.41 -7.84 -0.15
N PHE A 367 14.73 -6.90 0.74
CA PHE A 367 15.55 -5.72 0.42
C PHE A 367 17.06 -5.93 0.61
N GLY A 368 17.50 -7.15 0.91
CA GLY A 368 18.92 -7.53 1.02
C GLY A 368 19.53 -7.39 2.41
N SER A 369 18.73 -7.41 3.48
CA SER A 369 19.26 -7.47 4.85
C SER A 369 19.73 -8.88 5.20
N GLU A 370 21.05 -9.08 5.21
CA GLU A 370 21.69 -10.34 5.64
C GLU A 370 21.29 -10.73 7.06
N GLU A 371 21.19 -9.75 7.97
CA GLU A 371 20.78 -9.96 9.37
C GLU A 371 19.35 -10.48 9.48
N ALA A 372 18.38 -9.85 8.77
CA ALA A 372 17.00 -10.32 8.77
C ALA A 372 16.89 -11.74 8.20
N TYR A 373 17.69 -12.07 7.18
CA TYR A 373 17.77 -13.41 6.63
C TYR A 373 18.38 -14.42 7.63
N SER A 374 19.40 -14.03 8.40
CA SER A 374 20.00 -14.89 9.44
C SER A 374 18.99 -15.20 10.56
N ILE A 375 18.27 -14.20 11.07
CA ILE A 375 17.25 -14.41 12.10
C ILE A 375 16.15 -15.34 11.58
N LEU A 376 15.70 -15.17 10.33
CA LEU A 376 14.74 -16.08 9.71
C LEU A 376 15.27 -17.52 9.57
N LYS A 377 16.55 -17.68 9.23
CA LYS A 377 17.21 -18.99 9.17
C LYS A 377 17.29 -19.66 10.54
N ASP A 378 17.65 -18.92 11.58
CA ASP A 378 17.75 -19.45 12.95
C ASP A 378 16.37 -19.81 13.53
N LEU A 379 15.31 -19.13 13.09
CA LEU A 379 13.91 -19.49 13.35
C LEU A 379 13.40 -20.69 12.50
N GLY A 380 14.22 -21.22 11.58
CA GLY A 380 13.85 -22.32 10.67
C GLY A 380 12.96 -21.90 9.49
N GLU A 381 12.71 -20.61 9.28
CA GLU A 381 11.82 -20.09 8.23
C GLU A 381 12.42 -20.25 6.82
N THR A 382 13.73 -20.48 6.69
CA THR A 382 14.37 -20.81 5.41
C THR A 382 14.27 -22.29 5.03
N ASN A 383 13.70 -23.15 5.90
CA ASN A 383 13.64 -24.60 5.68
C ASN A 383 12.42 -25.03 4.83
N TYR A 384 11.58 -24.07 4.42
CA TYR A 384 10.49 -24.32 3.47
C TYR A 384 11.03 -24.31 2.03
N LYS A 385 10.63 -25.32 1.25
CA LYS A 385 11.27 -25.77 0.01
C LYS A 385 11.50 -24.71 -1.09
N GLY A 386 10.67 -23.66 -1.17
CA GLY A 386 10.75 -22.62 -2.20
C GLY A 386 11.14 -21.22 -1.71
N TYR A 387 11.58 -21.09 -0.46
CA TYR A 387 11.88 -19.79 0.14
C TYR A 387 13.11 -19.09 -0.49
N PRO A 388 14.28 -19.75 -0.67
CA PRO A 388 15.50 -19.07 -1.13
C PRO A 388 15.43 -18.52 -2.57
N GLU A 389 14.85 -19.26 -3.51
CA GLU A 389 14.91 -18.94 -4.95
C GLU A 389 14.04 -17.74 -5.36
N ASN A 390 13.05 -17.37 -4.55
CA ASN A 390 12.21 -16.20 -4.80
C ASN A 390 12.87 -14.89 -4.35
N MET A 391 13.80 -14.97 -3.40
CA MET A 391 14.55 -13.84 -2.84
C MET A 391 15.46 -13.16 -3.89
N GLU A 392 16.17 -13.98 -4.67
CA GLU A 392 17.21 -13.54 -5.62
C GLU A 392 16.67 -12.71 -6.80
N LYS A 393 15.44 -13.00 -7.25
CA LYS A 393 14.84 -12.40 -8.47
C LYS A 393 14.59 -10.90 -8.34
N LEU A 394 14.19 -10.42 -7.15
CA LEU A 394 13.80 -9.02 -6.93
C LEU A 394 14.97 -8.04 -7.08
N GLN A 395 16.17 -8.46 -6.65
CA GLN A 395 17.37 -7.62 -6.62
C GLN A 395 17.84 -7.21 -8.04
N SER A 396 17.49 -7.98 -9.06
CA SER A 396 17.94 -7.76 -10.44
C SER A 396 17.21 -6.62 -11.18
N HIS A 397 15.98 -6.28 -10.79
CA HIS A 397 15.12 -5.36 -11.56
C HIS A 397 15.58 -3.90 -11.55
N ILE A 398 16.08 -3.40 -10.41
CA ILE A 398 16.34 -1.98 -10.13
C ILE A 398 17.51 -1.41 -10.97
N LYS A 399 18.36 -2.26 -11.54
CA LYS A 399 19.63 -1.89 -12.21
C LYS A 399 19.46 -1.29 -13.63
N SER A 400 18.24 -0.93 -14.05
CA SER A 400 17.83 -0.89 -15.48
C SER A 400 17.40 0.48 -16.07
N ALA A 401 17.51 1.60 -15.34
CA ALA A 401 16.99 2.91 -15.81
C ALA A 401 17.85 3.63 -16.88
N ASN A 402 17.21 4.41 -17.77
CA ASN A 402 17.80 5.00 -18.99
C ASN A 402 18.21 6.49 -18.90
N GLU A 403 18.81 7.01 -19.97
CA GLU A 403 19.49 8.32 -20.02
C GLU A 403 18.56 9.53 -20.22
N GLU A 404 17.49 9.38 -21.01
CA GLU A 404 16.49 10.43 -21.28
C GLU A 404 15.78 10.90 -20.00
N THR A 405 15.64 10.01 -19.02
CA THR A 405 15.13 10.30 -17.68
C THR A 405 16.04 11.26 -16.88
N TRP A 406 17.35 11.27 -17.16
CA TRP A 406 18.32 12.06 -16.40
C TRP A 406 18.50 13.50 -16.90
N THR A 407 18.20 13.78 -18.17
CA THR A 407 18.45 15.09 -18.80
C THR A 407 17.22 16.00 -18.91
N GLN A 408 16.07 15.54 -18.40
CA GLN A 408 14.73 16.10 -18.58
C GLN A 408 14.52 17.59 -18.24
N ASN A 409 15.33 18.21 -17.37
CA ASN A 409 15.26 19.66 -17.08
C ASN A 409 16.56 20.16 -16.43
N LEU A 410 16.72 21.47 -16.24
CA LEU A 410 17.96 22.08 -15.74
C LEU A 410 18.37 21.60 -14.33
N TYR A 411 17.42 21.33 -13.41
CA TYR A 411 17.74 20.83 -12.07
C TYR A 411 18.21 19.37 -12.13
N TRP A 412 17.52 18.52 -12.90
CA TRP A 412 17.91 17.14 -13.14
C TRP A 412 19.24 17.04 -13.90
N SER A 413 19.47 17.87 -14.90
CA SER A 413 20.73 17.93 -15.66
C SER A 413 21.90 18.46 -14.83
N TRP A 414 21.68 19.39 -13.89
CA TRP A 414 22.72 19.82 -12.95
C TRP A 414 23.09 18.67 -12.00
N LEU A 415 22.09 17.95 -11.46
CA LEU A 415 22.33 16.73 -10.66
C LEU A 415 22.96 15.58 -11.47
N TYR A 416 22.60 15.41 -12.73
CA TYR A 416 23.18 14.41 -13.63
C TYR A 416 24.64 14.75 -13.98
N THR A 417 24.95 16.03 -14.16
CA THR A 417 26.34 16.52 -14.27
C THR A 417 27.14 16.17 -13.01
N LEU A 418 26.58 16.46 -11.83
CA LEU A 418 27.22 16.14 -10.54
C LEU A 418 27.36 14.62 -10.30
N LYS A 419 26.46 13.77 -10.82
CA LYS A 419 26.54 12.30 -10.75
C LYS A 419 27.86 11.73 -11.31
N THR A 420 28.52 12.43 -12.25
CA THR A 420 29.82 12.00 -12.79
C THR A 420 30.97 11.98 -11.74
N LEU A 421 30.77 12.67 -10.61
CA LEU A 421 31.67 12.74 -9.46
C LEU A 421 31.56 11.52 -8.52
N THR A 422 30.56 10.65 -8.69
CA THR A 422 30.30 9.51 -7.78
C THR A 422 30.91 8.18 -8.26
N GLY A 423 31.60 8.17 -9.40
CA GLY A 423 32.23 6.97 -9.98
C GLY A 423 33.68 6.77 -9.52
N ILE A 424 34.08 5.52 -9.31
CA ILE A 424 35.48 5.13 -9.04
C ILE A 424 36.34 5.52 -10.26
N LYS A 425 37.52 6.11 -10.02
CA LYS A 425 38.51 6.39 -11.06
C LYS A 425 39.60 5.32 -11.00
N GLU A 426 39.73 4.57 -12.09
CA GLU A 426 40.56 3.36 -12.16
C GLU A 426 41.90 3.63 -12.86
N GLU A 427 42.63 2.57 -13.22
CA GLU A 427 43.97 2.65 -13.79
C GLU A 427 44.01 3.47 -15.10
N GLY A 428 45.04 4.32 -15.25
CA GLY A 428 45.12 5.34 -16.30
C GLY A 428 44.76 6.77 -15.84
N TYR A 429 43.98 6.92 -14.77
CA TYR A 429 43.88 8.22 -14.06
C TYR A 429 45.11 8.48 -13.18
N PRO A 430 45.43 9.74 -12.82
CA PRO A 430 46.51 10.04 -11.87
C PRO A 430 46.37 9.27 -10.55
N SER A 431 47.46 8.67 -10.06
CA SER A 431 47.43 7.68 -8.97
C SER A 431 46.85 8.19 -7.64
N PHE A 432 46.98 9.48 -7.34
CA PHE A 432 46.35 10.09 -6.17
C PHE A 432 44.81 10.20 -6.26
N MET A 433 44.22 10.01 -7.45
CA MET A 433 42.76 10.02 -7.68
C MET A 433 42.12 8.64 -7.50
N GLN A 434 42.91 7.56 -7.58
CA GLN A 434 42.43 6.17 -7.57
C GLN A 434 42.17 5.62 -6.15
N ASN A 435 41.82 6.47 -5.19
CA ASN A 435 41.65 6.08 -3.78
C ASN A 435 40.45 6.76 -3.12
N LYS A 436 40.03 6.23 -1.97
CA LYS A 436 38.85 6.71 -1.23
C LYS A 436 38.97 8.17 -0.74
N ALA A 437 40.16 8.74 -0.63
CA ALA A 437 40.31 10.14 -0.23
C ALA A 437 39.93 11.10 -1.38
N TRP A 438 40.34 10.79 -2.61
CA TRP A 438 39.94 11.61 -3.76
C TRP A 438 38.46 11.45 -4.11
N GLN A 439 37.90 10.24 -4.00
CA GLN A 439 36.45 10.03 -4.12
C GLN A 439 35.66 10.89 -3.11
N ARG A 440 36.15 11.00 -1.86
CA ARG A 440 35.59 11.91 -0.84
C ARG A 440 35.77 13.40 -1.20
N LYS A 441 36.88 13.79 -1.85
CA LYS A 441 37.09 15.16 -2.36
C LYS A 441 36.15 15.50 -3.51
N ASP A 442 35.90 14.59 -4.44
CA ASP A 442 34.90 14.80 -5.50
C ASP A 442 33.48 14.84 -4.92
N LEU A 443 33.21 14.09 -3.84
CA LEU A 443 31.99 14.24 -3.02
C LEU A 443 31.90 15.63 -2.34
N CYS A 444 33.00 16.21 -1.85
CA CYS A 444 32.98 17.59 -1.34
C CYS A 444 32.65 18.59 -2.45
N THR A 445 33.22 18.44 -3.65
CA THR A 445 32.87 19.28 -4.81
C THR A 445 31.38 19.14 -5.18
N PHE A 446 30.83 17.92 -5.13
CA PHE A 446 29.40 17.66 -5.30
C PHE A 446 28.56 18.44 -4.26
N LEU A 447 28.91 18.30 -2.98
CA LEU A 447 28.14 18.89 -1.87
C LEU A 447 28.19 20.42 -1.85
N SER A 448 29.33 21.03 -2.21
CA SER A 448 29.43 22.49 -2.36
C SER A 448 28.50 23.00 -3.46
N SER A 449 28.59 22.49 -4.68
CA SER A 449 27.74 22.94 -5.79
C SER A 449 26.26 22.59 -5.58
N GLY A 450 25.96 21.48 -4.91
CA GLY A 450 24.61 21.14 -4.47
C GLY A 450 24.04 22.07 -3.39
N THR A 451 24.90 22.68 -2.57
CA THR A 451 24.51 23.68 -1.57
C THR A 451 24.28 25.05 -2.22
N GLU A 452 25.14 25.44 -3.17
CA GLU A 452 24.95 26.62 -4.03
C GLU A 452 23.63 26.52 -4.81
N LEU A 453 23.34 25.38 -5.43
CA LEU A 453 22.06 25.12 -6.12
C LEU A 453 20.84 25.27 -5.18
N LYS A 454 20.99 24.88 -3.90
CA LYS A 454 19.96 25.05 -2.86
C LYS A 454 19.79 26.50 -2.42
N HIS A 455 20.88 27.27 -2.40
CA HIS A 455 20.90 28.70 -2.12
C HIS A 455 20.29 29.52 -3.25
N ASP A 456 20.63 29.23 -4.51
CA ASP A 456 20.15 30.01 -5.65
C ASP A 456 18.67 29.73 -5.98
N THR A 457 18.12 28.62 -5.47
CA THR A 457 16.69 28.27 -5.55
C THR A 457 15.87 28.66 -4.31
N ILE A 458 16.43 29.44 -3.39
CA ILE A 458 15.83 29.80 -2.09
C ILE A 458 14.49 30.55 -2.18
N LEU A 459 14.27 31.36 -3.22
CA LEU A 459 13.02 32.13 -3.39
C LEU A 459 11.84 31.26 -3.87
N TYR A 460 12.13 30.17 -4.57
CA TYR A 460 11.13 29.24 -5.13
C TYR A 460 10.99 27.96 -4.29
N THR A 461 11.66 27.87 -3.15
CA THR A 461 11.58 26.72 -2.22
C THR A 461 11.18 27.20 -0.82
N LYS A 462 10.18 26.56 -0.20
CA LYS A 462 9.60 27.04 1.07
C LYS A 462 10.57 26.88 2.25
N GLN A 463 10.73 27.96 3.03
CA GLN A 463 11.27 27.97 4.40
C GLN A 463 10.13 28.00 5.44
N VAL A 464 10.42 27.66 6.71
CA VAL A 464 9.43 27.60 7.81
C VAL A 464 10.09 28.00 9.15
N TYR A 465 9.37 28.73 10.02
CA TYR A 465 9.82 29.29 11.31
C TYR A 465 8.80 29.03 12.46
N ALA A 466 9.13 29.38 13.72
CA ALA A 466 8.48 28.92 14.97
C ALA A 466 8.53 29.93 16.16
N GLU A 467 7.86 29.62 17.29
CA GLU A 467 7.88 30.30 18.62
C GLU A 467 7.48 29.28 19.74
N MET A 468 7.75 29.40 21.06
CA MET A 468 8.74 30.13 21.88
C MET A 468 8.77 29.59 23.36
N GLY A 469 9.96 29.48 23.98
CA GLY A 469 10.21 29.45 25.45
C GLY A 469 10.23 28.08 26.18
N GLY A 470 11.15 27.76 27.12
CA GLY A 470 12.39 28.42 27.57
C GLY A 470 12.92 27.84 28.91
N GLY A 471 14.12 27.21 28.93
CA GLY A 471 14.65 26.42 30.08
C GLY A 471 15.85 27.02 30.85
N MET A 472 16.31 26.32 31.91
CA MET A 472 17.35 26.80 32.84
C MET A 472 18.78 26.74 32.28
N PRO A 473 19.64 27.77 32.44
CA PRO A 473 21.03 27.72 31.98
C PRO A 473 21.95 26.99 32.96
N GLY A 474 22.80 26.08 32.46
CA GLY A 474 23.97 25.58 33.20
C GLY A 474 24.33 24.11 33.02
N VAL A 475 23.40 23.29 32.51
CA VAL A 475 23.65 21.87 32.19
C VAL A 475 23.80 21.72 30.68
N ASP A 476 24.67 20.80 30.23
CA ASP A 476 24.74 20.40 28.83
C ASP A 476 23.60 19.42 28.51
N ASP A 477 22.45 19.97 28.16
CA ASP A 477 21.19 19.29 27.85
C ASP A 477 21.07 18.88 26.37
N ARG A 478 22.16 19.03 25.58
CA ARG A 478 22.16 18.78 24.14
C ARG A 478 21.85 17.33 23.82
N GLY A 479 20.59 17.08 23.47
CA GLY A 479 20.13 15.80 22.97
C GLY A 479 20.88 15.33 21.73
N TYR A 480 20.93 14.01 21.57
CA TYR A 480 21.62 13.33 20.47
C TYR A 480 20.59 12.68 19.55
N VAL A 481 20.62 13.00 18.26
CA VAL A 481 19.72 12.40 17.27
C VAL A 481 20.39 11.17 16.67
N GLU A 482 19.66 10.03 16.59
CA GLU A 482 20.14 8.81 15.96
C GLU A 482 20.65 9.13 14.53
N PRO A 483 21.93 8.85 14.21
CA PRO A 483 22.57 9.34 12.99
C PRO A 483 22.19 8.49 11.76
N ASN A 484 20.90 8.45 11.44
CA ASN A 484 20.33 7.81 10.27
C ASN A 484 19.77 8.83 9.25
N PRO A 485 20.60 9.73 8.70
CA PRO A 485 20.15 10.79 7.80
C PRO A 485 19.70 10.25 6.43
N LYS A 486 19.96 8.98 6.11
CA LYS A 486 19.33 8.29 4.97
C LYS A 486 17.82 8.15 5.19
N LEU A 487 17.39 7.77 6.39
CA LEU A 487 15.97 7.68 6.76
C LEU A 487 15.33 9.07 6.79
N TYR A 488 15.93 10.05 7.48
CA TYR A 488 15.35 11.40 7.56
C TYR A 488 15.23 12.07 6.18
N ALA A 489 16.16 11.82 5.25
CA ALA A 489 16.04 12.28 3.86
C ALA A 489 14.87 11.66 3.11
N ARG A 490 14.68 10.34 3.27
CA ARG A 490 13.57 9.61 2.65
C ARG A 490 12.23 10.06 3.23
N LEU A 491 12.18 10.32 4.54
CA LEU A 491 11.02 10.87 5.23
C LEU A 491 10.65 12.28 4.73
N ALA A 492 11.64 13.17 4.57
CA ALA A 492 11.43 14.50 4.01
C ALA A 492 10.99 14.46 2.53
N ALA A 493 11.55 13.55 1.73
CA ALA A 493 11.12 13.34 0.34
C ALA A 493 9.68 12.79 0.27
N LEU A 494 9.33 11.86 1.15
CA LEU A 494 7.99 11.28 1.28
C LEU A 494 6.95 12.36 1.62
N ILE A 495 7.22 13.22 2.62
CA ILE A 495 6.34 14.35 2.99
C ILE A 495 6.11 15.31 1.80
N ASN A 496 7.15 15.64 1.03
CA ASN A 496 7.00 16.49 -0.15
C ASN A 496 6.17 15.82 -1.24
N MET A 497 6.44 14.53 -1.53
CA MET A 497 5.64 13.74 -2.48
C MET A 497 4.16 13.75 -2.08
N THR A 498 3.84 13.42 -0.82
CA THR A 498 2.48 13.45 -0.27
C THR A 498 1.80 14.80 -0.53
N LYS A 499 2.46 15.91 -0.19
CA LYS A 499 1.92 17.25 -0.37
C LYS A 499 1.68 17.62 -1.84
N GLU A 500 2.65 17.36 -2.71
CA GLU A 500 2.57 17.70 -4.14
C GLU A 500 1.48 16.87 -4.84
N GLY A 501 1.46 15.56 -4.60
CA GLY A 501 0.46 14.66 -5.20
C GLY A 501 -0.98 14.91 -4.75
N LEU A 502 -1.18 15.47 -3.56
CA LEU A 502 -2.49 15.92 -3.08
C LEU A 502 -2.89 17.29 -3.66
N SER A 503 -1.95 18.23 -3.72
CA SER A 503 -2.18 19.57 -4.30
C SER A 503 -2.56 19.45 -5.78
N SER A 504 -1.84 18.62 -6.54
CA SER A 504 -2.13 18.37 -7.96
C SER A 504 -3.48 17.69 -8.21
N ARG A 505 -4.06 17.04 -7.18
CA ARG A 505 -5.38 16.40 -7.19
C ARG A 505 -6.48 17.27 -6.58
N GLN A 506 -6.17 18.52 -6.21
CA GLN A 506 -7.10 19.47 -5.58
C GLN A 506 -7.70 18.95 -4.25
N LEU A 507 -6.94 18.12 -3.52
CA LEU A 507 -7.37 17.55 -2.24
C LEU A 507 -7.00 18.43 -1.04
N ILE A 508 -6.02 19.32 -1.22
CA ILE A 508 -5.54 20.33 -0.26
C ILE A 508 -5.24 21.65 -0.98
#